data_AF-A0A382JW71-F1
#
_entry.id   AF-A0A382JW71-F1
#
_cell.length_a   1.000
_cell.length_b   1.000
_cell.length_c   1.000
_cell.angle_alpha   90.00
_cell.angle_beta   90.00
_cell.angle_gamma   90.00
#
_symmetry.space_group_name_H-M   'P 1'
#
loop_
_entity.id
_entity.type
_entity.pdbx_description
1 polymer ?
#
loop_
_entity_poly.entity_id
_entity_poly.type
_entity_poly.pdbx_seq_one_letter_code
_entity_poly.pdbx_strand_id
1 'polypeptide(L)'
;MQALLRRVAVGLAVACLGPVVVSAQSPTEVPRTPWGTPQLDGVWDFRTLTPFERPEEYGDRAFLTEEEAAALEQGAVGRNQAADEAPAQRTEAGGSIGAYNQFWMDFGTKVVEERRTSLVIDPANGRR
;
A
#
# COMPACT_ATOMS: atom_id res chain seq x y z
N MET A 1 42.58 -52.25 21.86
CA MET A 1 43.11 -50.88 22.02
C MET A 1 43.07 -50.18 20.66
N GLN A 2 42.21 -49.16 20.55
CA GLN A 2 42.35 -47.95 19.73
C GLN A 2 42.10 -47.86 18.21
N ALA A 3 41.72 -48.89 17.45
CA ALA A 3 41.43 -48.67 16.01
C ALA A 3 39.97 -48.85 15.56
N LEU A 4 39.05 -49.25 16.46
CA LEU A 4 37.67 -49.60 16.10
C LEU A 4 36.63 -48.48 16.27
N LEU A 5 37.00 -47.27 16.73
CA LEU A 5 36.00 -46.31 17.28
C LEU A 5 36.02 -44.89 16.70
N ARG A 6 36.86 -44.58 15.70
CA ARG A 6 36.97 -43.20 15.18
C ARG A 6 36.39 -42.92 13.80
N ARG A 7 35.80 -43.91 13.12
CA ARG A 7 35.15 -43.70 11.80
C ARG A 7 33.63 -43.74 11.81
N VAL A 8 33.02 -43.94 12.99
CA VAL A 8 31.56 -43.97 13.16
C VAL A 8 30.98 -42.57 13.42
N ALA A 9 31.81 -41.56 13.70
CA ALA A 9 31.34 -40.26 14.21
C ALA A 9 31.14 -39.15 13.15
N VAL A 10 31.33 -39.41 11.85
CA VAL A 10 31.16 -38.36 10.81
C VAL A 10 29.98 -38.64 9.86
N GLY A 11 29.39 -39.83 9.90
CA GLY A 11 28.29 -40.22 9.00
C GLY A 11 26.88 -39.87 9.48
N LEU A 12 26.71 -39.30 10.67
CA LEU A 12 25.39 -39.18 11.34
C LEU A 12 24.82 -37.76 11.42
N ALA A 13 25.35 -36.80 10.64
CA ALA A 13 24.93 -35.38 10.72
C ALA A 13 24.29 -34.82 9.44
N VAL A 14 23.96 -35.66 8.45
CA VAL A 14 23.41 -35.19 7.15
C VAL A 14 21.95 -35.59 6.92
N ALA A 15 21.37 -36.51 7.71
CA ALA A 15 19.99 -36.92 7.56
C ALA A 15 19.10 -36.14 8.54
N CYS A 16 18.52 -35.02 8.09
CA CYS A 16 17.21 -34.47 8.53
C CYS A 16 16.94 -33.02 8.03
N LEU A 17 17.64 -32.52 7.01
CA LEU A 17 17.18 -31.34 6.25
C LEU A 17 16.08 -31.76 5.26
N GLY A 18 15.00 -32.32 5.78
CA GLY A 18 13.75 -32.39 5.02
C GLY A 18 13.22 -30.97 4.81
N PRO A 19 12.55 -30.67 3.69
CA PRO A 19 11.90 -29.38 3.53
C PRO A 19 10.89 -29.21 4.67
N VAL A 20 11.18 -28.27 5.56
CA VAL A 20 10.17 -27.74 6.47
C VAL A 20 9.15 -27.08 5.56
N VAL A 21 8.03 -27.76 5.33
CA VAL A 21 6.87 -27.15 4.71
C VAL A 21 6.38 -26.13 5.72
N VAL A 22 6.81 -24.88 5.55
CA VAL A 22 6.28 -23.75 6.28
C VAL A 22 4.84 -23.58 5.80
N SER A 23 3.90 -24.23 6.48
CA SER A 23 2.48 -23.88 6.39
C SER A 23 2.26 -22.59 7.16
N ALA A 24 2.76 -21.48 6.61
CA ALA A 24 2.41 -20.15 7.08
C ALA A 24 1.14 -19.71 6.35
N GLN A 25 0.12 -19.35 7.14
CA GLN A 25 -1.20 -18.83 6.79
C GLN A 25 -2.32 -19.87 6.83
N SER A 26 -2.89 -20.05 8.02
CA SER A 26 -4.32 -20.39 8.13
C SER A 26 -5.11 -19.40 7.27
N PRO A 27 -6.03 -19.85 6.40
CA PRO A 27 -6.88 -18.93 5.65
C PRO A 27 -7.60 -18.03 6.65
N THR A 28 -7.44 -16.72 6.51
CA THR A 28 -8.27 -15.76 7.26
C THR A 28 -9.72 -16.08 6.93
N GLU A 29 -10.50 -16.44 7.95
CA GLU A 29 -11.91 -16.78 7.76
C GLU A 29 -12.64 -15.52 7.29
N VAL A 30 -13.03 -15.50 6.02
CA VAL A 30 -13.79 -14.38 5.43
C VAL A 30 -15.16 -14.35 6.09
N PRO A 31 -15.54 -13.27 6.80
CA PRO A 31 -16.88 -13.15 7.38
C PRO A 31 -17.93 -13.37 6.30
N ARG A 32 -18.98 -14.11 6.63
CA ARG A 32 -20.08 -14.42 5.70
C ARG A 32 -21.41 -13.95 6.23
N THR A 33 -22.28 -13.59 5.31
CA THR A 33 -23.69 -13.32 5.59
C THR A 33 -24.39 -14.63 6.01
N PRO A 34 -25.56 -14.57 6.67
CA PRO A 34 -26.34 -15.77 7.01
C PRO A 34 -26.73 -16.66 5.82
N TRP A 35 -26.63 -16.13 4.60
CA TRP A 35 -26.93 -16.81 3.34
C TRP A 35 -25.66 -17.20 2.54
N GLY A 36 -24.49 -17.13 3.18
CA GLY A 36 -23.26 -17.79 2.73
C GLY A 36 -22.35 -16.99 1.78
N THR A 37 -22.65 -15.72 1.48
CA THR A 37 -21.78 -14.85 0.67
C THR A 37 -20.79 -14.09 1.56
N PRO A 38 -19.65 -13.59 1.03
CA PRO A 38 -18.79 -12.68 1.78
C PRO A 38 -19.56 -11.46 2.33
N GLN A 39 -19.28 -11.09 3.58
CA GLN A 39 -19.71 -9.82 4.14
C GLN A 39 -18.86 -8.70 3.56
N LEU A 40 -19.52 -7.72 2.93
CA LEU A 40 -18.90 -6.50 2.37
C LEU A 40 -19.43 -5.23 3.07
N ASP A 41 -20.12 -5.39 4.18
CA ASP A 41 -20.54 -4.30 5.04
C ASP A 41 -19.35 -3.69 5.77
N GLY A 42 -19.39 -2.38 5.96
CA GLY A 42 -18.30 -1.62 6.55
C GLY A 42 -18.36 -0.15 6.16
N VAL A 43 -17.36 0.59 6.63
CA VAL A 43 -17.12 1.97 6.21
C VAL A 43 -16.11 1.93 5.07
N TRP A 44 -16.52 2.43 3.91
CA TRP A 44 -15.69 2.51 2.73
C TRP A 44 -15.26 3.96 2.54
N ASP A 45 -13.96 4.19 2.35
CA ASP A 45 -13.38 5.50 2.05
C ASP A 45 -12.65 5.41 0.71
N PHE A 46 -12.85 6.42 -0.16
CA PHE A 46 -12.20 6.50 -1.46
C PHE A 46 -10.95 7.39 -1.42
N ARG A 47 -10.82 8.20 -0.38
CA ARG A 47 -9.86 9.30 -0.30
C ARG A 47 -8.45 8.75 -0.14
N THR A 48 -7.57 9.05 -1.09
CA THR A 48 -6.17 8.66 -1.02
C THR A 48 -5.29 9.56 -1.89
N LEU A 49 -4.06 9.75 -1.43
CA LEU A 49 -2.98 10.35 -2.21
C LEU A 49 -2.32 9.34 -3.15
N THR A 50 -2.55 8.03 -2.96
CA THR A 50 -1.96 7.00 -3.81
C THR A 50 -2.57 7.11 -5.20
N PRO A 51 -1.75 7.36 -6.24
CA PRO A 51 -2.25 7.56 -7.59
C PRO A 51 -2.81 6.25 -8.15
N PHE A 52 -3.73 6.37 -9.10
CA PHE A 52 -4.30 5.18 -9.73
C PHE A 52 -3.22 4.35 -10.45
N GLU A 53 -2.39 5.01 -11.28
CA GLU A 53 -1.23 4.41 -11.95
C GLU A 53 0.08 4.89 -11.33
N ARG A 54 1.13 4.07 -11.41
CA ARG A 54 2.44 4.41 -10.86
C ARG A 54 3.11 5.54 -11.67
N PRO A 55 3.52 6.64 -11.02
CA PRO A 55 4.32 7.67 -11.66
C PRO A 55 5.65 7.10 -12.20
N GLU A 56 6.09 7.59 -13.36
CA GLU A 56 7.26 7.06 -14.08
C GLU A 56 8.55 7.13 -13.26
N GLU A 57 8.67 8.12 -12.38
CA GLU A 57 9.80 8.31 -11.46
C GLU A 57 10.03 7.11 -10.52
N TYR A 58 9.00 6.32 -10.24
CA TYR A 58 9.11 5.12 -9.40
C TYR A 58 9.48 3.86 -10.18
N GLY A 59 9.37 3.84 -11.52
CA GLY A 59 9.64 2.64 -12.32
C GLY A 59 8.84 1.41 -11.83
N ASP A 60 9.53 0.34 -11.42
CA ASP A 60 8.91 -0.86 -10.84
C ASP A 60 8.86 -0.86 -9.30
N ARG A 61 9.24 0.25 -8.66
CA ARG A 61 9.26 0.37 -7.19
C ARG A 61 7.83 0.42 -6.67
N ALA A 62 7.39 -0.68 -6.05
CA ALA A 62 6.00 -0.83 -5.61
C ALA A 62 5.61 0.00 -4.38
N PHE A 63 6.60 0.39 -3.56
CA PHE A 63 6.37 1.00 -2.25
C PHE A 63 7.20 2.27 -2.05
N LEU A 64 6.61 3.22 -1.35
CA LEU A 64 7.29 4.40 -0.80
C LEU A 64 8.01 4.01 0.50
N THR A 65 9.05 4.74 0.85
CA THR A 65 9.57 4.69 2.23
C THR A 65 8.59 5.37 3.20
N GLU A 66 8.83 5.24 4.51
CA GLU A 66 8.02 5.94 5.51
C GLU A 66 8.16 7.45 5.39
N GLU A 67 9.37 7.91 5.16
CA GLU A 67 9.73 9.31 5.03
C GLU A 67 9.11 9.92 3.76
N GLU A 68 9.15 9.19 2.64
CA GLU A 68 8.50 9.61 1.39
C GLU A 68 6.99 9.73 1.56
N ALA A 69 6.35 8.72 2.16
CA ALA A 69 4.92 8.76 2.46
C ALA A 69 4.58 9.95 3.38
N ALA A 70 5.31 10.12 4.48
CA ALA A 70 5.10 11.23 5.42
C ALA A 70 5.27 12.59 4.74
N ALA A 71 6.25 12.75 3.86
CA ALA A 71 6.46 13.99 3.11
C ALA A 71 5.28 14.30 2.16
N LEU A 72 4.75 13.30 1.46
CA LEU A 72 3.56 13.46 0.62
C LEU A 72 2.32 13.86 1.44
N GLU A 73 2.11 13.21 2.58
CA GLU A 73 0.99 13.49 3.47
C GLU A 73 1.07 14.89 4.07
N GLN A 74 2.25 15.30 4.56
CA GLN A 74 2.48 16.65 5.06
C GLN A 74 2.29 17.70 3.96
N GLY A 75 2.79 17.43 2.75
CA GLY A 75 2.59 18.30 1.59
C GLY A 75 1.10 18.45 1.23
N ALA A 76 0.32 17.38 1.30
CA ALA A 76 -1.12 17.42 1.07
C ALA A 76 -1.86 18.25 2.12
N VAL A 77 -1.51 18.10 3.40
CA VAL A 77 -2.07 18.93 4.48
C VAL A 77 -1.75 20.41 4.24
N GLY A 78 -0.48 20.74 3.97
CA GLY A 78 -0.06 22.12 3.72
C GLY A 78 -0.73 22.73 2.50
N ARG A 79 -0.88 21.97 1.40
CA ARG A 79 -1.62 22.41 0.20
C ARG A 79 -3.09 22.69 0.52
N ASN A 80 -3.74 21.83 1.30
CA ASN A 80 -5.14 22.02 1.67
C ASN A 80 -5.32 23.27 2.55
N GLN A 81 -4.46 23.46 3.55
CA GLN A 81 -4.46 24.66 4.40
C GLN A 81 -4.25 25.95 3.58
N ALA A 82 -3.26 25.95 2.69
CA ALA A 82 -3.00 27.09 1.81
C ALA A 82 -4.20 27.40 0.89
N ALA A 83 -4.92 26.38 0.42
CA ALA A 83 -6.13 26.56 -0.38
C ALA A 83 -7.30 27.14 0.42
N ASP A 84 -7.45 26.74 1.69
CA ASP A 84 -8.51 27.23 2.58
C ASP A 84 -8.26 28.68 3.03
N GLU A 85 -6.99 29.06 3.22
CA GLU A 85 -6.58 30.41 3.61
C GLU A 85 -6.48 31.39 2.42
N ALA A 86 -6.57 30.88 1.18
CA ALA A 86 -6.44 31.70 -0.01
C ALA A 86 -7.56 32.76 -0.10
N PRO A 87 -7.25 34.00 -0.50
CA PRO A 87 -8.26 35.04 -0.63
C PRO A 87 -9.24 34.71 -1.76
N ALA A 88 -10.51 35.09 -1.57
CA ALA A 88 -11.53 34.95 -2.61
C ALA A 88 -11.10 35.69 -3.88
N GLN A 89 -11.16 35.00 -5.02
CA GLN A 89 -10.85 35.57 -6.32
C GLN A 89 -12.14 35.93 -7.05
N ARG A 90 -12.16 37.15 -7.61
CA ARG A 90 -13.27 37.59 -8.46
C ARG A 90 -13.18 36.90 -9.81
N THR A 91 -14.28 36.33 -10.28
CA THR A 91 -14.36 35.80 -11.64
C THR A 91 -14.48 36.92 -12.67
N GLU A 92 -13.82 36.76 -13.82
CA GLU A 92 -13.89 37.68 -14.95
C GLU A 92 -14.83 37.13 -16.04
N ALA A 93 -15.49 38.03 -16.77
CA ALA A 93 -16.39 37.64 -17.86
C ALA A 93 -15.61 36.92 -18.97
N GLY A 94 -16.05 35.71 -19.33
CA GLY A 94 -15.35 34.84 -20.28
C GLY A 94 -14.18 34.03 -19.68
N GLY A 95 -13.89 34.21 -18.38
CA GLY A 95 -12.88 33.44 -17.66
C GLY A 95 -13.40 32.12 -17.08
N SER A 96 -12.48 31.31 -16.56
CA SER A 96 -12.84 30.10 -15.81
C SER A 96 -13.49 30.49 -14.48
N ILE A 97 -14.64 29.88 -14.17
CA ILE A 97 -15.32 30.02 -12.88
C ILE A 97 -14.72 29.10 -11.79
N GLY A 98 -13.71 28.30 -12.14
CA GLY A 98 -13.14 27.29 -11.27
C GLY A 98 -14.06 26.08 -11.06
N ALA A 99 -13.69 25.24 -10.10
CA ALA A 99 -14.49 24.14 -9.59
C ALA A 99 -14.73 24.34 -8.09
N TYR A 100 -15.37 23.37 -7.43
CA TYR A 100 -15.47 23.35 -5.97
C TYR A 100 -14.08 23.42 -5.33
N ASN A 101 -13.98 24.09 -4.18
CA ASN A 101 -12.74 24.17 -3.43
C ASN A 101 -12.35 22.81 -2.85
N GLN A 102 -11.10 22.71 -2.41
CA GLN A 102 -10.51 21.48 -1.88
C GLN A 102 -11.31 20.90 -0.71
N PHE A 103 -11.88 21.74 0.15
CA PHE A 103 -12.75 21.32 1.26
C PHE A 103 -13.93 20.44 0.81
N TRP A 104 -14.61 20.79 -0.29
CA TRP A 104 -15.75 20.03 -0.79
C TRP A 104 -15.35 18.79 -1.59
N MET A 105 -14.22 18.85 -2.30
CA MET A 105 -13.74 17.73 -3.12
C MET A 105 -13.06 16.63 -2.28
N ASP A 106 -12.44 17.01 -1.16
CA ASP A 106 -11.75 16.17 -0.17
C ASP A 106 -11.14 14.88 -0.74
N PHE A 107 -9.98 15.01 -1.39
CA PHE A 107 -9.21 13.85 -1.87
C PHE A 107 -8.49 13.07 -0.75
N GLY A 108 -8.61 13.50 0.51
CA GLY A 108 -7.84 12.99 1.63
C GLY A 108 -6.40 13.49 1.68
N THR A 109 -5.69 13.00 2.68
CA THR A 109 -4.31 13.42 3.00
C THR A 109 -3.39 12.23 3.29
N LYS A 110 -3.85 11.01 3.01
CA LYS A 110 -3.15 9.77 3.34
C LYS A 110 -2.88 8.94 2.10
N VAL A 111 -1.71 8.32 2.03
CA VAL A 111 -1.49 7.20 1.10
C VAL A 111 -2.19 5.96 1.65
N VAL A 112 -2.36 4.92 0.84
CA VAL A 112 -2.83 3.62 1.35
C VAL A 112 -1.87 3.09 2.42
N GLU A 113 -2.39 2.29 3.37
CA GLU A 113 -1.63 1.81 4.53
C GLU A 113 -0.33 1.08 4.15
N GLU A 114 -0.37 0.33 3.04
CA GLU A 114 0.78 -0.40 2.53
C GLU A 114 1.81 0.50 1.84
N ARG A 115 1.57 1.81 1.75
CA ARG A 115 2.42 2.83 1.11
C ARG A 115 2.76 2.48 -0.34
N ARG A 116 1.81 1.91 -1.07
CA ARG A 116 1.98 1.65 -2.49
C ARG A 116 2.15 2.96 -3.25
N THR A 117 3.01 2.93 -4.26
CA THR A 117 3.17 4.04 -5.22
C THR A 117 2.04 4.08 -6.25
N SER A 118 1.13 3.10 -6.26
CA SER A 118 -0.01 3.00 -7.18
C SER A 118 -1.14 2.13 -6.63
N LEU A 119 -2.37 2.35 -7.10
CA LEU A 119 -3.51 1.45 -6.86
C LEU A 119 -3.50 0.25 -7.81
N VAL A 120 -3.06 0.43 -9.06
CA VAL A 120 -2.79 -0.67 -9.98
C VAL A 120 -1.54 -1.41 -9.53
N ILE A 121 -1.66 -2.73 -9.33
CA ILE A 121 -0.56 -3.61 -8.92
C ILE A 121 -0.11 -4.60 -10.01
N ASP A 122 -0.98 -4.85 -10.98
CA ASP A 122 -0.73 -5.74 -12.12
C ASP A 122 -1.13 -5.02 -13.41
N PRO A 123 -0.24 -4.90 -14.42
CA PRO A 123 1.14 -5.41 -14.46
C PRO A 123 2.07 -4.79 -13.40
N ALA A 124 3.21 -5.45 -13.13
CA ALA A 124 4.10 -5.10 -12.03
C ALA A 124 4.60 -3.64 -12.05
N ASN A 125 4.61 -2.98 -13.22
CA ASN A 125 4.95 -1.57 -13.40
C ASN A 125 3.84 -0.61 -12.93
N GLY A 126 2.66 -1.11 -12.54
CA GLY A 126 1.56 -0.35 -11.95
C GLY A 126 0.82 0.54 -12.95
N ARG A 127 0.82 0.22 -14.24
CA ARG A 127 0.20 1.01 -15.33
C ARG A 127 -0.58 0.10 -16.29
N ARG A 128 -1.68 0.59 -16.88
CA ARG A 128 -2.51 -0.20 -17.82
C ARG A 128 -1.91 -0.27 -19.23
#